data_AF-A0A1K2E5C8-F1
#
_entry.id   AF-A0A1K2E5C8-F1
#
_cell.length_a   1.000
_cell.length_b   1.000
_cell.length_c   1.000
_cell.angle_alpha   90.00
_cell.angle_beta   90.00
_cell.angle_gamma   90.00
#
_symmetry.space_group_name_H-M   'P 1'
#
loop_
_entity.id
_entity.type
_entity.pdbx_description
1 polymer ?
#
loop_
_entity_poly.entity_id
_entity_poly.type
_entity_poly.pdbx_seq_one_letter_code
_entity_poly.pdbx_strand_id
1 'polypeptide(L)'
;MPDALWAARLGDALEHTSMMADILGGVLEVAANIAITALATAAVVAATGITVATGGLGCFLLGAVVGAVVGIAMSKTGADKGLSNLCEGIGNALFPPTVQANILTGSTDTLTNNIPAARAAG
;
A
#
# COMPACT_ATOMS: atom_id res chain seq x y z
N MET A 1 -9.00 -7.15 -2.23
CA MET A 1 -10.36 -7.30 -2.78
C MET A 1 -10.18 -8.08 -4.07
N PRO A 2 -10.72 -9.30 -4.23
CA PRO A 2 -10.68 -9.95 -5.53
C PRO A 2 -11.48 -9.07 -6.50
N ASP A 3 -10.91 -8.76 -7.67
CA ASP A 3 -11.51 -7.89 -8.69
C ASP A 3 -12.95 -8.32 -9.00
N ALA A 4 -13.92 -7.63 -8.39
CA ALA A 4 -15.31 -7.76 -8.74
C ALA A 4 -15.50 -7.04 -10.09
N LEU A 5 -15.34 -7.77 -11.19
CA LEU A 5 -15.61 -7.31 -12.56
C LEU A 5 -17.11 -7.05 -12.82
N TRP A 6 -17.93 -6.78 -11.80
CA TRP A 6 -19.32 -6.40 -11.96
C TRP A 6 -19.46 -4.87 -11.90
N ALA A 7 -20.33 -4.32 -12.76
CA ALA A 7 -20.68 -2.91 -12.64
C ALA A 7 -21.46 -2.69 -11.33
N ALA A 8 -21.13 -1.62 -10.59
CA ALA A 8 -21.88 -1.23 -9.41
C ALA A 8 -23.35 -0.93 -9.78
N ARG A 9 -24.27 -1.28 -8.90
CA ARG A 9 -25.73 -1.13 -9.07
C ARG A 9 -26.26 0.00 -8.21
N LEU A 10 -27.42 0.54 -8.60
CA LEU A 10 -28.20 1.41 -7.72
C LEU A 10 -28.45 0.70 -6.39
N GLY A 11 -28.13 1.38 -5.29
CA GLY A 11 -28.22 0.87 -3.93
C GLY A 11 -26.94 0.22 -3.39
N ASP A 12 -25.95 -0.08 -4.22
CA ASP A 12 -24.68 -0.66 -3.76
C ASP A 12 -23.98 0.30 -2.77
N ALA A 13 -23.34 -0.30 -1.76
CA ALA A 13 -22.56 0.39 -0.75
C ALA A 13 -21.18 0.77 -1.32
N LEU A 14 -20.76 2.01 -1.09
CA LEU A 14 -19.41 2.48 -1.35
C LEU A 14 -18.60 2.30 -0.07
N GLU A 15 -17.80 1.23 -0.06
CA GLU A 15 -16.87 0.94 1.01
C GLU A 15 -15.58 1.76 0.86
N HIS A 16 -15.16 2.39 1.94
CA HIS A 16 -13.85 3.00 2.04
C HIS A 16 -13.06 2.32 3.16
N THR A 17 -11.74 2.27 2.98
CA THR A 17 -10.82 1.88 4.05
C THR A 17 -11.15 2.70 5.31
N SER A 18 -11.16 2.05 6.46
CA SER A 18 -11.42 2.75 7.71
C SER A 18 -10.24 3.67 8.04
N MET A 19 -10.47 4.78 8.74
CA MET A 19 -9.39 5.68 9.16
C MET A 19 -8.31 4.93 9.97
N MET A 20 -8.70 3.94 10.77
CA MET A 20 -7.76 3.13 11.55
C MET A 20 -6.97 2.15 10.68
N ALA A 21 -7.59 1.58 9.64
CA ALA A 21 -6.89 0.76 8.66
C ALA A 21 -5.84 1.57 7.89
N ASP A 22 -6.17 2.81 7.51
CA ASP A 22 -5.27 3.70 6.77
C ASP A 22 -4.06 4.12 7.62
N ILE A 23 -4.31 4.52 8.88
CA ILE A 23 -3.22 4.84 9.83
C ILE A 23 -2.35 3.62 10.09
N LEU A 24 -2.96 2.46 10.35
CA LEU A 24 -2.21 1.24 10.61
C LEU A 24 -1.39 0.81 9.38
N GLY A 25 -2.00 0.85 8.19
CA GLY A 25 -1.35 0.55 6.92
C GLY A 25 -0.16 1.47 6.67
N GLY A 26 -0.33 2.79 6.83
CA GLY A 26 0.74 3.76 6.68
C GLY A 26 1.90 3.56 7.67
N VAL A 27 1.61 3.26 8.95
CA VAL A 27 2.66 2.94 9.93
C VAL A 27 3.39 1.64 9.57
N LEU A 28 2.66 0.61 9.13
CA LEU A 28 3.26 -0.65 8.67
C LEU A 28 4.15 -0.45 7.45
N GLU A 29 3.74 0.38 6.50
CA GLU A 29 4.51 0.68 5.30
C GLU A 29 5.82 1.40 5.64
N VAL A 30 5.77 2.39 6.52
CA VAL A 30 6.98 3.08 7.01
C VAL A 30 7.90 2.10 7.74
N ALA A 31 7.35 1.28 8.64
CA ALA A 31 8.12 0.29 9.39
C ALA A 31 8.79 -0.75 8.46
N ALA A 32 8.06 -1.22 7.43
CA ALA A 32 8.58 -2.16 6.46
C ALA A 32 9.68 -1.55 5.59
N ASN A 33 9.52 -0.31 5.13
CA ASN A 33 10.56 0.39 4.37
C ASN A 33 11.84 0.61 5.19
N ILE A 34 11.70 0.93 6.49
CA ILE A 34 12.84 1.02 7.42
C ILE A 34 13.50 -0.35 7.57
N ALA A 35 12.72 -1.42 7.78
CA ALA A 35 13.25 -2.78 7.94
C ALA A 35 13.98 -3.27 6.69
N ILE A 36 13.44 -3.03 5.50
CA ILE A 36 14.06 -3.38 4.21
C ILE A 36 15.38 -2.63 4.05
N THR A 37 15.39 -1.32 4.31
CA THR A 37 16.61 -0.49 4.21
C THR A 37 17.66 -0.91 5.22
N ALA A 38 17.26 -1.22 6.45
CA ALA A 38 18.17 -1.71 7.49
C ALA A 38 18.77 -3.07 7.13
N LEU A 39 17.95 -4.00 6.60
CA LEU A 39 18.42 -5.31 6.15
C LEU A 39 19.40 -5.19 4.98
N ALA A 40 19.07 -4.37 3.98
CA ALA A 40 19.95 -4.12 2.84
C ALA A 40 21.28 -3.49 3.29
N THR A 41 21.21 -2.53 4.20
CA THR A 41 22.42 -1.89 4.77
C THR A 41 23.25 -2.90 5.55
N ALA A 42 22.64 -3.74 6.38
CA ALA A 42 23.33 -4.79 7.12
C ALA A 42 24.00 -5.82 6.19
N ALA A 43 23.34 -6.18 5.08
CA ALA A 43 23.92 -7.07 4.08
C ALA A 43 25.17 -6.47 3.42
N VAL A 44 25.14 -5.17 3.10
CA VAL A 44 26.31 -4.44 2.54
C VAL A 44 27.45 -4.34 3.56
N VAL A 45 27.13 -4.01 4.81
CA VAL A 45 28.08 -3.99 5.94
C VAL A 45 28.77 -5.34 6.11
N ALA A 46 27.99 -6.43 6.11
CA ALA A 46 28.52 -7.79 6.19
C ALA A 46 29.41 -8.15 4.99
N ALA A 47 28.98 -7.81 3.77
CA ALA A 47 29.73 -8.11 2.54
C ALA A 47 31.05 -7.31 2.43
N THR A 48 31.08 -6.09 2.95
CA THR A 48 32.26 -5.20 2.91
C THR A 48 33.19 -5.40 4.11
N GLY A 49 32.78 -6.13 5.14
CA GLY A 49 33.54 -6.32 6.38
C GLY A 49 33.65 -5.05 7.23
N ILE A 50 32.90 -3.99 6.89
CA ILE A 50 32.88 -2.73 7.64
C ILE A 50 31.95 -2.92 8.83
N THR A 51 32.49 -2.99 10.05
CA THR A 51 31.62 -3.07 11.24
C THR A 51 31.09 -1.69 11.63
N VAL A 52 29.90 -1.65 12.24
CA VAL A 52 29.30 -0.40 12.78
C VAL A 52 30.23 0.29 13.78
N ALA A 53 31.03 -0.50 14.51
CA ALA A 53 32.02 0.00 15.47
C ALA A 53 33.21 0.71 14.81
N THR A 54 33.60 0.32 13.59
CA THR A 54 34.73 0.91 12.87
C THR A 54 34.29 2.02 11.89
N GLY A 55 33.07 1.94 11.37
CA GLY A 55 32.60 2.83 10.30
C GLY A 55 32.19 4.24 10.74
N GLY A 56 31.85 4.47 12.01
CA GLY A 56 31.49 5.80 12.54
C GLY A 56 30.43 6.53 11.69
N LEU A 57 30.65 7.81 11.38
CA LEU A 57 29.80 8.60 10.46
C LEU A 57 29.69 8.00 9.05
N GLY A 58 30.69 7.22 8.61
CA GLY A 58 30.69 6.53 7.33
C GLY A 58 29.59 5.47 7.21
N CYS A 59 29.18 4.83 8.32
CA CYS A 59 28.04 3.91 8.31
C CYS A 59 26.70 4.63 8.07
N PHE A 60 26.55 5.87 8.53
CA PHE A 60 25.34 6.65 8.24
C PHE A 60 25.27 7.05 6.76
N LEU A 61 26.39 7.47 6.17
CA LEU A 61 26.47 7.76 4.74
C LEU A 61 26.23 6.50 3.90
N LEU A 62 26.81 5.36 4.30
CA LEU A 62 26.55 4.06 3.66
C LEU A 62 25.05 3.73 3.70
N GLY A 63 24.41 3.83 4.87
CA GLY A 63 22.97 3.59 5.00
C GLY A 63 22.12 4.51 4.13
N ALA A 64 22.50 5.79 4.02
CA ALA A 64 21.81 6.73 3.14
C ALA A 64 21.94 6.36 1.66
N VAL A 65 23.15 5.99 1.21
CA VAL A 65 23.39 5.57 -0.18
C VAL A 65 22.66 4.26 -0.49
N VAL A 66 22.74 3.27 0.40
CA VAL A 66 22.03 2.00 0.24
C VAL A 66 20.52 2.23 0.22
N GLY A 67 19.99 3.04 1.12
CA GLY A 67 18.57 3.41 1.13
C GLY A 67 18.12 4.06 -0.17
N ALA A 68 18.92 4.96 -0.74
CA ALA A 68 18.61 5.57 -2.03
C ALA A 68 18.57 4.53 -3.17
N VAL A 69 19.56 3.63 -3.23
CA VAL A 69 19.61 2.57 -4.25
C VAL A 69 18.44 1.60 -4.11
N VAL A 70 18.13 1.17 -2.88
CA VAL A 70 17.02 0.29 -2.57
C VAL A 70 15.69 0.93 -2.94
N GLY A 71 15.47 2.20 -2.56
CA GLY A 71 14.26 2.94 -2.93
C GLY A 71 14.07 3.01 -4.45
N ILE A 72 15.11 3.37 -5.21
CA ILE A 72 15.04 3.40 -6.68
C ILE A 72 14.72 2.01 -7.24
N ALA A 73 15.34 0.96 -6.70
CA ALA A 73 15.12 -0.42 -7.15
C ALA A 73 13.68 -0.88 -6.87
N MET A 74 13.14 -0.59 -5.68
CA MET A 74 11.76 -0.92 -5.34
C MET A 74 10.76 -0.20 -6.24
N SER A 75 11.05 1.05 -6.59
CA SER A 75 10.18 1.83 -7.48
C SER A 75 10.18 1.29 -8.91
N LYS A 76 11.33 0.81 -9.41
CA LYS A 76 11.42 0.21 -10.75
C LYS A 76 10.82 -1.19 -10.83
N THR A 77 10.91 -1.97 -9.76
CA THR A 77 10.35 -3.34 -9.72
C THR A 77 8.86 -3.36 -9.37
N GLY A 78 8.31 -2.26 -8.87
CA GLY A 78 6.94 -2.20 -8.37
C GLY A 78 6.78 -2.81 -6.98
N ALA A 79 7.87 -3.18 -6.32
CA ALA A 79 7.85 -3.72 -4.96
C ALA A 79 7.24 -2.73 -3.95
N ASP A 80 7.41 -1.43 -4.17
CA ASP A 80 6.74 -0.39 -3.35
C ASP A 80 5.22 -0.58 -3.36
N LYS A 81 4.63 -0.74 -4.56
CA LYS A 81 3.18 -0.96 -4.70
C LYS A 81 2.73 -2.28 -4.08
N GLY A 82 3.54 -3.33 -4.23
CA GLY A 82 3.28 -4.62 -3.59
C GLY A 82 3.28 -4.52 -2.06
N LEU A 83 4.20 -3.71 -1.52
CA LEU A 83 4.30 -3.45 -0.09
C LEU A 83 3.11 -2.62 0.41
N SER A 84 2.76 -1.51 -0.25
CA SER A 84 1.59 -0.70 0.14
C SER A 84 0.31 -1.54 0.10
N ASN A 85 0.09 -2.34 -0.95
CA ASN A 85 -1.06 -3.25 -1.05
C ASN A 85 -1.12 -4.28 0.08
N LEU A 86 0.04 -4.81 0.50
CA LEU A 86 0.12 -5.73 1.63
C LEU A 86 -0.22 -5.02 2.94
N CYS A 87 0.34 -3.84 3.18
CA CYS A 87 0.11 -3.05 4.38
C CYS A 87 -1.36 -2.60 4.50
N GLU A 88 -1.94 -2.11 3.41
CA GLU A 88 -3.36 -1.80 3.30
C GLU A 88 -4.22 -3.05 3.51
N GLY A 89 -3.83 -4.19 2.93
CA GLY A 89 -4.53 -5.47 3.11
C GLY A 89 -4.56 -5.91 4.57
N ILE A 90 -3.45 -5.78 5.30
CA ILE A 90 -3.38 -6.07 6.73
C ILE A 90 -4.22 -5.08 7.53
N GLY A 91 -4.13 -3.78 7.22
CA GLY A 91 -4.92 -2.74 7.87
C GLY A 91 -6.41 -2.99 7.72
N ASN A 92 -6.85 -3.32 6.51
CA ASN A 92 -8.24 -3.59 6.17
C ASN A 92 -8.73 -4.96 6.67
N ALA A 93 -7.82 -5.90 6.94
CA ALA A 93 -8.16 -7.18 7.58
C ALA A 93 -8.40 -7.03 9.09
N LEU A 94 -7.66 -6.13 9.75
CA LEU A 94 -7.79 -5.85 11.18
C LEU A 94 -8.90 -4.84 11.47
N PHE A 95 -9.04 -3.82 10.63
CA PHE A 95 -10.07 -2.79 10.71
C PHE A 95 -10.87 -2.78 9.40
N PRO A 96 -11.97 -3.55 9.32
CA PRO A 96 -12.70 -3.74 8.08
C PRO A 96 -13.19 -2.41 7.47
N PRO A 97 -13.41 -2.37 6.14
CA PRO A 97 -13.95 -1.21 5.47
C PRO A 97 -15.28 -0.76 6.07
N THR A 98 -15.55 0.53 5.97
CA THR A 98 -16.82 1.11 6.40
C THR A 98 -17.58 1.66 5.20
N VAL A 99 -18.90 1.47 5.20
CA VAL A 99 -19.78 2.06 4.20
C VAL A 99 -19.90 3.57 4.47
N GLN A 100 -19.44 4.40 3.55
CA GLN A 100 -19.52 5.86 3.68
C GLN A 100 -20.63 6.48 2.83
N ALA A 101 -21.09 5.78 1.79
CA ALA A 101 -22.17 6.24 0.92
C ALA A 101 -22.88 5.06 0.23
N ASN A 102 -24.07 5.33 -0.30
CA ASN A 102 -24.82 4.41 -1.15
C ASN A 102 -25.12 5.08 -2.48
N ILE A 103 -25.21 4.28 -3.55
CA ILE A 103 -25.50 4.78 -4.88
C ILE A 103 -27.01 5.09 -5.01
N LEU A 104 -27.36 6.38 -4.95
CA LEU A 104 -28.76 6.83 -4.96
C LEU A 104 -29.36 7.03 -6.37
N THR A 105 -28.54 7.00 -7.41
CA THR A 105 -28.96 7.23 -8.80
C THR A 105 -28.26 6.28 -9.76
N GLY A 106 -29.00 5.80 -10.76
CA GLY A 106 -28.50 4.88 -11.78
C GLY A 106 -28.89 5.30 -13.19
N SER A 107 -28.35 4.59 -14.19
CA SER A 107 -28.67 4.77 -15.61
C SER A 107 -30.08 4.27 -15.91
N THR A 108 -30.84 5.03 -16.71
CA THR A 108 -32.15 4.59 -17.22
C THR A 108 -32.02 3.54 -18.31
N ASP A 109 -30.86 3.49 -18.98
CA ASP A 109 -30.69 2.76 -20.24
C ASP A 109 -29.69 1.60 -20.09
N THR A 110 -29.07 1.43 -18.92
CA THR A 110 -28.08 0.38 -18.66
C THR A 110 -28.41 -0.31 -17.35
N LEU A 111 -28.63 -1.62 -17.43
CA LEU A 111 -29.01 -2.47 -16.30
C LEU A 111 -27.90 -3.48 -16.02
N THR A 112 -27.59 -3.68 -14.74
CA THR A 112 -26.76 -4.80 -14.28
C THR A 112 -27.63 -5.67 -13.37
N ASN A 113 -27.85 -6.93 -13.76
CA ASN A 113 -28.75 -7.84 -13.06
C ASN A 113 -30.15 -7.25 -12.82
N ASN A 114 -30.74 -6.67 -13.87
CA ASN A 114 -32.06 -6.01 -13.86
C ASN A 114 -32.19 -4.78 -12.94
N ILE A 115 -31.09 -4.26 -12.39
CA ILE A 115 -31.06 -3.03 -11.58
C ILE A 115 -30.30 -1.95 -12.36
N PRO A 116 -30.74 -0.66 -12.33
CA PRO A 116 -30.00 0.45 -12.92
C PRO A 116 -28.52 0.43 -12.53
N ALA A 117 -27.63 0.47 -13.53
CA ALA A 117 -26.20 0.55 -13.29
C ALA A 117 -25.85 1.91 -12.66
N ALA A 118 -24.89 1.95 -11.73
CA ALA A 118 -24.40 3.18 -11.16
C ALA A 118 -23.93 4.14 -12.26
N ARG A 119 -24.33 5.41 -12.18
CA ARG A 119 -23.78 6.43 -13.08
C ARG A 119 -22.31 6.63 -12.69
N ALA A 120 -21.37 6.40 -13.60
CA ALA A 120 -19.97 6.70 -13.37
C ALA A 120 -19.87 8.17 -12.93
N ALA A 121 -19.31 8.43 -11.74
CA ALA A 121 -19.04 9.77 -11.30
C ALA A 121 -18.06 10.40 -12.30
N GLY A 122 -18.55 11.39 -13.05
CA GLY A 122 -17.75 12.27 -13.91
C GLY A 122 -17.49 13.58 -13.21
#